data_AF-A0A2H3HSW1-F1
#
_entry.id   AF-A0A2H3HSW1-F1
#
_cell.length_a   1.000
_cell.length_b   1.000
_cell.length_c   1.000
_cell.angle_alpha   90.00
_cell.angle_beta   90.00
_cell.angle_gamma   90.00
#
_symmetry.space_group_name_H-M   'P 1'
#
loop_
_entity.id
_entity.type
_entity.pdbx_description
1 polymer ?
#
loop_
_entity_poly.entity_id
_entity_poly.type
_entity_poly.pdbx_seq_one_letter_code
_entity_poly.pdbx_strand_id
1 'polypeptide(L)'
;MIQKRDDEKEEKPYLWPEHNRPKASKDGKFKYSYSSEGKQYAVATPQHLANETNRHEKAQQEREQKVDILQHELQKEMDAKLQQVHSILKHESEMKFNAS
;
A
#
# COMPACT_ATOMS: atom_id res chain seq x y z
N MET A 1 14.33 64.96 -20.29
CA MET A 1 13.78 63.62 -20.57
C MET A 1 14.19 62.70 -19.43
N ILE A 2 13.25 62.23 -18.61
CA ILE A 2 13.53 61.32 -17.50
C ILE A 2 12.84 60.00 -17.86
N GLN A 3 13.62 58.99 -18.24
CA GLN A 3 13.15 57.62 -18.43
C GLN A 3 12.74 57.06 -17.07
N LYS A 4 11.45 56.74 -16.93
CA LYS A 4 10.93 56.01 -15.78
C LYS A 4 11.40 54.56 -15.91
N ARG A 5 12.08 54.06 -14.88
CA ARG A 5 12.41 52.64 -14.73
C ARG A 5 11.11 51.89 -14.44
N ASP A 6 10.96 50.76 -15.10
CA ASP A 6 9.85 49.83 -14.91
C ASP A 6 9.85 49.32 -13.47
N ASP A 7 8.79 49.65 -12.73
CA ASP A 7 8.49 49.05 -11.44
C ASP A 7 8.02 47.60 -11.71
N GLU A 8 8.93 46.63 -11.60
CA GLU A 8 8.57 45.22 -11.44
C GLU A 8 7.66 45.11 -10.21
N LYS A 9 6.35 44.96 -10.46
CA LYS A 9 5.40 44.58 -9.42
C LYS A 9 5.76 43.18 -8.96
N GLU A 10 6.40 43.07 -7.81
CA GLU A 10 6.42 41.83 -7.02
C GLU A 10 4.97 41.34 -6.87
N GLU A 11 4.61 40.31 -7.63
CA GLU A 11 3.30 39.67 -7.56
C GLU A 11 3.25 38.92 -6.23
N LYS A 12 2.77 39.61 -5.19
CA LYS A 12 2.58 38.98 -3.87
C LYS A 12 1.75 37.71 -4.07
N PRO A 13 2.18 36.55 -3.53
CA PRO A 13 1.41 35.32 -3.64
C PRO A 13 0.00 35.59 -3.12
N TYR A 14 -1.01 35.17 -3.88
CA TYR A 14 -2.41 35.41 -3.58
C TYR A 14 -2.78 34.81 -2.22
N LEU A 15 -2.61 35.59 -1.16
CA LEU A 15 -2.93 35.21 0.21
C LEU A 15 -4.44 35.32 0.38
N TRP A 16 -5.11 34.19 0.41
CA TRP A 16 -6.52 34.14 0.78
C TRP A 16 -6.71 34.82 2.14
N PRO A 17 -7.68 35.75 2.27
CA PRO A 17 -8.04 36.32 3.56
C PRO A 17 -8.31 35.19 4.57
N GLU A 18 -7.79 35.31 5.80
CA GLU A 18 -7.82 34.22 6.80
C GLU A 18 -9.21 33.64 7.02
N HIS A 19 -10.24 34.48 6.93
CA HIS A 19 -11.65 34.13 7.12
C HIS A 19 -12.23 33.23 6.01
N ASN A 20 -11.65 33.25 4.81
CA ASN A 20 -12.12 32.47 3.65
C ASN A 20 -11.31 31.18 3.43
N ARG A 21 -10.31 30.92 4.27
CA ARG A 21 -9.44 29.77 4.14
C ARG A 21 -10.19 28.47 4.47
N PRO A 22 -10.18 27.46 3.57
CA PRO A 22 -10.73 26.15 3.87
C PRO A 22 -10.04 25.57 5.12
N LYS A 23 -10.83 25.13 6.10
CA LYS A 23 -10.33 24.54 7.35
C LYS A 23 -10.22 23.01 7.28
N ALA A 24 -10.92 22.39 6.35
CA ALA A 24 -10.89 20.96 6.12
C ALA A 24 -11.12 20.63 4.64
N SER A 25 -10.68 19.45 4.22
CA SER A 25 -11.00 18.88 2.92
C SER A 25 -12.48 18.53 2.81
N LYS A 26 -13.02 18.53 1.58
CA LYS A 26 -14.44 18.24 1.30
C LYS A 26 -14.86 16.85 1.79
N ASP A 27 -13.93 15.90 1.78
CA ASP A 27 -14.11 14.53 2.23
C ASP A 27 -13.76 14.31 3.71
N GLY A 28 -13.43 15.37 4.45
CA GLY A 28 -13.12 15.31 5.89
C GLY A 28 -11.83 14.56 6.25
N LYS A 29 -11.05 14.12 5.25
CA LYS A 29 -9.82 13.34 5.45
C LYS A 29 -8.66 14.18 5.97
N PHE A 30 -8.64 15.46 5.63
CA PHE A 30 -7.58 16.38 5.99
C PHE A 30 -8.14 17.64 6.63
N LYS A 31 -7.46 18.13 7.66
CA LYS A 31 -7.62 19.47 8.20
C LYS A 31 -6.48 20.34 7.67
N TYR A 32 -6.81 21.55 7.26
CA TYR A 32 -5.80 22.50 6.81
C TYR A 32 -5.38 23.38 7.98
N SER A 33 -4.08 23.46 8.19
CA SER A 33 -3.46 24.31 9.19
C SER A 33 -2.54 25.30 8.47
N TYR A 34 -2.34 26.47 9.06
CA TYR A 34 -1.60 27.57 8.46
C TYR A 34 -0.46 27.96 9.38
N SER A 35 0.73 28.12 8.82
CA SER A 35 1.91 28.57 9.56
C SER A 35 1.83 30.08 9.81
N SER A 36 2.66 30.57 10.72
CA SER A 36 2.88 32.01 10.93
C SER A 36 3.36 32.74 9.67
N GLU A 37 3.97 32.01 8.72
CA GLU A 37 4.38 32.53 7.40
C GLU A 37 3.24 32.51 6.35
N GLY A 38 2.03 32.09 6.73
CA GLY A 38 0.88 31.99 5.83
C GLY A 38 0.86 30.75 4.93
N LYS A 39 1.85 29.85 5.03
CA LYS A 39 1.86 28.58 4.27
C LYS A 39 0.81 27.61 4.82
N GLN A 40 0.05 26.99 3.92
CA GLN A 40 -0.96 25.99 4.24
C GLN A 40 -0.35 24.58 4.24
N TYR A 41 -0.69 23.77 5.22
CA TYR A 41 -0.36 22.35 5.27
C TYR A 41 -1.59 21.52 5.58
N ALA A 42 -1.66 20.34 4.97
CA ALA A 42 -2.72 19.36 5.18
C ALA A 42 -2.29 18.38 6.27
N VAL A 43 -3.13 18.22 7.29
CA VAL A 43 -2.94 17.27 8.38
C VAL A 43 -4.06 16.24 8.28
N ALA A 44 -3.70 14.95 8.18
CA ALA A 44 -4.70 13.89 8.14
C ALA A 44 -5.51 13.88 9.45
N THR A 45 -6.83 13.67 9.34
CA THR A 45 -7.68 13.55 10.51
C THR A 45 -7.41 12.24 11.24
N PRO A 46 -7.54 12.19 12.58
CA PRO A 46 -7.39 10.95 13.33
C PRO A 46 -8.30 9.83 12.81
N GLN A 47 -9.54 10.16 12.41
CA GLN A 47 -10.47 9.22 11.80
C GLN A 47 -9.95 8.66 10.47
N HIS A 48 -9.37 9.50 9.60
CA HIS A 48 -8.80 9.02 8.34
C HIS A 48 -7.61 8.08 8.59
N LEU A 49 -6.72 8.44 9.52
CA LEU A 49 -5.58 7.59 9.89
C LEU A 49 -6.01 6.25 10.48
N ALA A 50 -7.02 6.24 11.35
CA ALA A 50 -7.57 5.00 11.91
C ALA A 50 -8.16 4.10 10.82
N ASN A 51 -8.89 4.67 9.85
CA ASN A 51 -9.46 3.92 8.74
C ASN A 51 -8.38 3.33 7.82
N GLU A 52 -7.33 4.09 7.50
CA GLU A 52 -6.21 3.57 6.71
C GLU A 52 -5.44 2.48 7.47
N THR A 53 -5.24 2.66 8.77
CA THR A 53 -4.60 1.64 9.62
C THR A 53 -5.40 0.33 9.60
N ASN A 54 -6.72 0.39 9.77
CA ASN A 54 -7.58 -0.79 9.70
C ASN A 54 -7.53 -1.48 8.32
N ARG A 55 -7.51 -0.71 7.23
CA ARG A 55 -7.35 -1.25 5.88
C ARG A 55 -6.02 -1.97 5.72
N HIS A 56 -4.94 -1.41 6.23
CA HIS A 56 -3.62 -2.02 6.20
C HIS A 56 -3.59 -3.32 7.00
N GLU A 57 -4.15 -3.33 8.21
CA GLU A 57 -4.24 -4.54 9.04
C GLU A 57 -5.02 -5.65 8.32
N LYS A 58 -6.18 -5.32 7.74
CA LYS A 58 -6.98 -6.30 6.99
C LYS A 58 -6.24 -6.83 5.76
N ALA A 59 -5.59 -5.95 5.00
CA ALA A 59 -4.80 -6.36 3.84
C ALA A 59 -3.61 -7.26 4.23
N GLN A 60 -3.00 -7.01 5.39
CA GLN A 60 -1.95 -7.86 5.93
C GLN A 60 -2.49 -9.24 6.32
N GLN A 61 -3.61 -9.31 7.03
CA GLN A 61 -4.26 -10.58 7.38
C GLN A 61 -4.63 -11.41 6.15
N GLU A 62 -5.22 -10.79 5.12
CA GLU A 62 -5.55 -11.46 3.87
C GLU A 62 -4.31 -11.99 3.15
N ARG A 63 -3.19 -11.24 3.22
CA ARG A 63 -1.91 -11.69 2.65
C ARG A 63 -1.35 -12.89 3.42
N GLU A 64 -1.35 -12.84 4.74
CA GLU A 64 -0.89 -13.95 5.60
C GLU A 64 -1.69 -15.23 5.34
N GLN A 65 -3.02 -15.12 5.30
CA GLN A 65 -3.90 -16.25 4.96
C GLN A 65 -3.60 -16.85 3.58
N LYS A 66 -3.35 -16.01 2.56
CA LYS A 66 -2.99 -16.49 1.22
C LYS A 66 -1.65 -17.23 1.21
N VAL A 67 -0.67 -16.74 1.99
CA VAL A 67 0.63 -17.40 2.12
C VAL A 67 0.45 -18.77 2.76
N ASP A 68 -0.34 -18.87 3.83
CA ASP A 68 -0.59 -20.15 4.52
C ASP A 68 -1.27 -21.16 3.59
N ILE A 69 -2.26 -20.72 2.80
CA ILE A 69 -2.94 -21.56 1.80
C ILE A 69 -1.93 -22.08 0.77
N LEU A 70 -1.11 -21.19 0.21
CA LEU A 70 -0.11 -21.57 -0.79
C LEU A 70 0.93 -22.55 -0.24
N GLN A 71 1.38 -22.34 1.00
CA GLN A 71 2.32 -23.25 1.66
C GLN A 71 1.69 -24.63 1.86
N HIS A 72 0.45 -24.68 2.31
CA HIS A 72 -0.28 -25.93 2.49
C HIS A 72 -0.52 -26.68 1.17
N GLU A 73 -0.92 -25.97 0.12
CA GLU A 73 -1.10 -26.56 -1.22
C GLU A 73 0.21 -27.08 -1.79
N LEU A 74 1.30 -26.33 -1.65
CA LEU A 74 2.63 -26.75 -2.10
C LEU A 74 3.09 -28.01 -1.37
N GLN A 75 2.93 -28.05 -0.04
CA GLN A 75 3.29 -29.23 0.75
C GLN A 75 2.51 -30.47 0.29
N LYS A 76 1.19 -30.32 0.10
CA LYS A 76 0.33 -31.40 -0.39
C LYS A 76 0.77 -31.90 -1.78
N GLU A 77 1.14 -31.00 -2.68
CA GLU A 77 1.61 -31.37 -4.01
C GLU A 77 2.95 -32.10 -3.96
N MET A 78 3.90 -31.63 -3.14
CA MET A 78 5.17 -32.33 -2.94
C MET A 78 4.97 -33.74 -2.39
N ASP A 79 4.13 -33.89 -1.36
CA ASP A 79 3.85 -35.19 -0.74
C ASP A 79 3.21 -36.16 -1.75
N ALA A 80 2.25 -35.67 -2.55
CA ALA A 80 1.64 -36.47 -3.61
C ALA A 80 2.66 -36.91 -4.67
N LYS A 81 3.56 -36.01 -5.09
CA LYS A 81 4.63 -36.33 -6.05
C LYS A 81 5.64 -37.33 -5.47
N LEU A 82 6.03 -37.17 -4.22
CA LEU A 82 6.92 -38.10 -3.53
C LEU A 82 6.30 -39.49 -3.45
N GLN A 83 5.02 -39.59 -3.10
CA GLN A 83 4.30 -40.86 -3.06
C GLN A 83 4.19 -41.51 -4.44
N GLN A 84 3.95 -40.72 -5.49
CA GLN A 84 3.93 -41.20 -6.87
C GLN A 84 5.28 -41.77 -7.29
N VAL A 85 6.37 -41.04 -7.07
CA VAL A 85 7.74 -41.47 -7.41
C VAL A 85 8.09 -42.75 -6.65
N HIS A 86 7.78 -42.82 -5.36
CA HIS A 86 8.04 -44.01 -4.56
C HIS A 86 7.28 -45.24 -5.08
N SER A 87 6.02 -45.06 -5.49
CA SER A 87 5.19 -46.13 -6.06
C SER A 87 5.76 -46.63 -7.40
N ILE A 88 6.23 -45.72 -8.26
CA ILE A 88 6.87 -46.07 -9.53
C ILE A 88 8.15 -46.88 -9.29
N LEU A 89 9.04 -46.40 -8.41
CA LEU A 89 10.30 -47.08 -8.09
C LEU A 89 10.08 -48.46 -7.47
N LYS A 90 9.08 -48.60 -6.60
CA LYS A 90 8.72 -49.89 -6.00
C LYS A 90 8.26 -50.87 -7.09
N HIS A 91 7.35 -50.44 -7.96
CA HIS A 91 6.85 -51.28 -9.04
C HIS A 91 7.96 -51.69 -10.02
N GLU A 92 8.85 -50.76 -10.39
CA GLU A 92 9.99 -51.06 -11.25
C GLU A 92 10.94 -52.09 -10.62
N SER A 93 11.19 -51.97 -9.31
CA SER A 93 12.03 -52.91 -8.57
C SER A 93 11.41 -54.30 -8.52
N GLU A 94 10.10 -54.39 -8.28
CA GLU A 94 9.35 -55.65 -8.30
C GLU A 94 9.39 -56.32 -9.69
N MET A 95 9.21 -55.54 -10.76
CA MET A 95 9.26 -56.04 -12.14
C MET A 95 10.67 -56.56 -12.51
N LYS A 96 11.73 -55.86 -12.08
CA LYS A 96 13.12 -56.30 -12.29
C LYS A 96 13.44 -57.58 -11.52
N PHE A 97 12.95 -57.70 -10.29
CA PHE A 97 13.14 -58.91 -9.48
C PHE A 97 12.42 -60.12 -10.09
N ASN A 98 11.19 -59.95 -10.58
CA ASN A 98 10.41 -61.04 -11.17
C ASN A 98 10.90 -61.48 -12.56
N ALA A 99 11.75 -60.70 -13.21
CA ALA A 99 12.33 -60.99 -14.53
C ALA A 99 13.72 -61.63 -14.47
N SER A 100 14.31 -61.79 -13.27
CA SER A 100 15.57 -62.51 -13.02
C SER A 100 15.31 -63.93 -12.53
#